data_AF-A0AAD6H065-F1
#
_entry.id   AF-A0AAD6H065-F1
#
_cell.length_a   1.000
_cell.length_b   1.000
_cell.length_c   1.000
_cell.angle_alpha   90.00
_cell.angle_beta   90.00
_cell.angle_gamma   90.00
#
_symmetry.space_group_name_H-M   'P 1'
#
loop_
_entity.id
_entity.type
_entity.pdbx_description
1 polymer ?
#
loop_
_entity_poly.entity_id
_entity_poly.type
_entity_poly.pdbx_seq_one_letter_code
_entity_poly.pdbx_strand_id
1 'polypeptide(L)'
;MSVYQPPEQPTHPTVLSMEVDDEDSFESEYRLRMGNQVKYLIISPKTFDRDTLSLPIQSLPSLPWYDEWTVAHISRDEISGHLRTSISNRPLAGVKCQWHHILVDCLELKRTKLLTALAFEAVAYSILPTIFQNLATVIAKIARFE
;
A
#
# COMPACT_ATOMS: atom_id res chain seq x y z
N MET A 1 34.78 -20.74 -7.86
CA MET A 1 34.62 -19.35 -7.37
C MET A 1 33.15 -19.01 -7.55
N SER A 2 32.39 -18.94 -6.45
CA SER A 2 30.95 -18.61 -6.51
C SER A 2 30.82 -17.09 -6.63
N VAL A 3 30.07 -16.64 -7.63
CA VAL A 3 29.84 -15.22 -7.89
C VAL A 3 28.84 -14.75 -6.84
N TYR A 4 29.25 -13.83 -5.98
CA TYR A 4 28.35 -13.17 -5.04
C TYR A 4 27.31 -12.38 -5.84
N GLN A 5 26.07 -12.89 -5.91
CA GLN A 5 24.93 -12.10 -6.35
C GLN A 5 24.53 -11.19 -5.18
N PRO A 6 24.59 -9.85 -5.32
CA PRO A 6 24.00 -8.99 -4.31
C PRO A 6 22.49 -9.29 -4.22
N PRO A 7 21.88 -9.17 -3.03
CA PRO A 7 20.44 -9.29 -2.89
C PRO A 7 19.77 -8.30 -3.86
N GLU A 8 18.75 -8.77 -4.58
CA GLU A 8 18.00 -7.97 -5.55
C GLU A 8 17.67 -6.60 -4.96
N GLN A 9 17.92 -5.54 -5.74
CA GLN A 9 17.74 -4.16 -5.35
C GLN A 9 16.33 -3.91 -4.77
N PRO A 10 16.17 -2.95 -3.84
CA PRO A 10 14.88 -2.69 -3.21
C PRO A 10 13.90 -2.30 -4.30
N THR A 11 12.88 -3.12 -4.49
CA THR A 11 11.72 -2.71 -5.26
C THR A 11 11.14 -1.48 -4.57
N HIS A 12 11.16 -0.34 -5.27
CA HIS A 12 10.61 0.88 -4.72
C HIS A 12 9.19 0.62 -4.21
N PRO A 13 8.81 1.20 -3.06
CA PRO A 13 7.46 1.06 -2.53
C PRO A 13 6.44 1.42 -3.62
N THR A 14 5.43 0.56 -3.78
CA THR A 14 4.34 0.77 -4.73
C THR A 14 3.05 1.04 -3.96
N VAL A 15 2.34 2.10 -4.33
CA VAL A 15 1.03 2.41 -3.73
C VAL A 15 -0.01 1.41 -4.24
N LEU A 16 -0.61 0.66 -3.33
CA LEU A 16 -1.72 -0.25 -3.60
C LEU A 16 -3.06 0.48 -3.57
N SER A 17 -3.24 1.37 -2.58
CA SER A 17 -4.38 2.27 -2.44
C SER A 17 -4.00 3.48 -1.61
N MET A 18 -4.71 4.58 -1.79
CA MET A 18 -4.56 5.78 -0.96
C MET A 18 -5.90 6.46 -0.75
N GLU A 19 -6.03 7.14 0.38
CA GLU A 19 -7.12 8.04 0.73
C GLU A 19 -6.47 9.33 1.22
N VAL A 20 -6.46 10.35 0.36
CA VAL A 20 -5.88 11.66 0.65
C VAL A 20 -7.02 12.59 1.01
N ASP A 21 -6.89 13.29 2.14
CA ASP A 21 -7.87 14.29 2.54
C ASP A 21 -7.62 15.60 1.79
N ASP A 22 -8.60 16.00 0.97
CA ASP A 22 -8.50 17.21 0.15
C ASP A 22 -8.55 18.49 1.00
N GLU A 23 -9.17 18.44 2.19
CA GLU A 23 -9.35 19.59 3.09
C GLU A 23 -8.28 19.69 4.18
N ASP A 24 -7.29 18.79 4.18
CA ASP A 24 -6.18 18.74 5.14
C ASP A 24 -6.63 18.85 6.61
N SER A 25 -7.79 18.26 6.91
CA SER A 25 -8.48 18.26 8.19
C SER A 25 -8.34 16.91 8.91
N PHE A 26 -8.10 15.84 8.15
CA PHE A 26 -7.93 14.47 8.61
C PHE A 26 -6.62 13.85 8.12
N GLU A 27 -6.33 12.65 8.62
CA GLU A 27 -5.15 11.92 8.20
C GLU A 27 -5.29 11.45 6.74
N SER A 28 -4.19 11.50 6.01
CA SER A 28 -4.08 10.86 4.70
C SER A 28 -3.42 9.49 4.86
N GLU A 29 -3.99 8.47 4.23
CA GLU A 29 -3.60 7.08 4.44
C GLU A 29 -3.23 6.36 3.14
N TYR A 30 -2.21 5.51 3.21
CA TYR A 30 -1.66 4.78 2.08
C TYR A 30 -1.41 3.32 2.44
N ARG A 31 -1.77 2.42 1.54
CA ARG A 31 -1.31 1.02 1.56
C ARG A 31 -0.15 0.89 0.58
N LEU A 32 0.99 0.45 1.07
CA LEU A 32 2.22 0.32 0.33
C LEU A 32 2.61 -1.15 0.20
N ARG A 33 2.99 -1.58 -1.00
CA ARG A 33 3.74 -2.82 -1.22
C ARG A 33 5.22 -2.50 -1.07
N MET A 34 5.89 -3.20 -0.17
CA MET A 34 7.35 -3.18 -0.02
C MET A 34 7.86 -4.61 -0.03
N GLY A 35 8.52 -5.00 -1.13
CA GLY A 35 8.84 -6.41 -1.39
C GLY A 35 7.56 -7.27 -1.42
N ASN A 36 7.47 -8.23 -0.49
CA ASN A 36 6.31 -9.11 -0.31
C ASN A 36 5.45 -8.74 0.91
N GLN A 37 5.60 -7.52 1.45
CA GLN A 37 4.84 -7.03 2.59
C GLN A 37 3.92 -5.89 2.18
N VAL A 38 2.74 -5.86 2.82
CA VAL A 38 1.87 -4.68 2.83
C VAL A 38 2.19 -3.89 4.10
N LYS A 39 2.39 -2.58 3.95
CA LYS A 39 2.59 -1.65 5.05
C LYS A 39 1.63 -0.47 4.92
N TYR A 40 1.26 0.15 6.04
CA TYR A 40 0.44 1.36 6.04
C TYR A 40 1.30 2.57 6.34
N LEU A 41 1.08 3.63 5.58
CA LEU A 41 1.62 4.95 5.87
C LEU A 41 0.45 5.88 6.18
N ILE A 42 0.55 6.56 7.31
CA ILE A 42 -0.43 7.53 7.77
C ILE A 42 0.28 8.87 7.88
N ILE A 43 -0.33 9.92 7.35
CA ILE A 43 0.21 11.27 7.36
C ILE A 43 -0.80 12.17 8.04
N SER A 44 -0.39 12.80 9.13
CA SER A 44 -1.24 13.78 9.83
C SER A 44 -1.56 14.99 8.94
N PRO A 45 -2.69 15.65 9.18
CA PRO A 45 -3.00 16.91 8.51
C PRO A 45 -1.88 17.95 8.72
N LYS A 46 -1.76 18.90 7.79
CA LYS A 46 -0.79 20.01 7.78
C LYS A 46 0.67 19.56 7.68
N THR A 47 0.89 18.30 7.31
CA THR A 47 2.25 17.76 7.15
C THR A 47 2.82 18.08 5.77
N PHE A 48 2.05 17.86 4.72
CA PHE A 48 2.42 18.12 3.33
C PHE A 48 1.25 18.75 2.59
N ASP A 49 1.53 19.51 1.53
CA ASP A 49 0.49 19.96 0.61
C ASP A 49 -0.10 18.79 -0.19
N ARG A 50 -1.29 19.02 -0.74
CA ARG A 50 -2.03 18.05 -1.54
C ARG A 50 -1.24 17.49 -2.70
N ASP A 51 -0.46 18.33 -3.39
CA ASP A 51 0.31 17.91 -4.54
C ASP A 51 1.34 16.88 -4.10
N THR A 52 2.07 17.15 -3.02
CA THR A 52 3.02 16.22 -2.40
C THR A 52 2.37 14.92 -1.96
N LEU A 53 1.17 14.96 -1.36
CA LEU A 53 0.40 13.77 -0.97
C LEU A 53 -0.07 12.95 -2.19
N SER A 54 -0.26 13.60 -3.33
CA SER A 54 -0.70 12.98 -4.58
C SER A 54 0.45 12.56 -5.51
N LEU A 55 1.68 12.94 -5.18
CA LEU A 55 2.88 12.60 -5.93
C LEU A 55 3.33 11.15 -5.67
N PRO A 56 4.21 10.58 -6.50
CA PRO A 56 4.79 9.27 -6.25
C PRO A 56 5.42 9.21 -4.85
N ILE A 57 5.23 8.10 -4.14
CA ILE A 57 5.67 7.88 -2.75
C ILE A 57 7.16 8.18 -2.51
N GLN A 58 7.98 8.19 -3.57
CA GLN A 58 9.40 8.55 -3.55
C GLN A 58 9.64 10.02 -3.18
N SER A 59 8.62 10.88 -3.27
CA SER A 59 8.65 12.27 -2.82
C SER A 59 8.51 12.42 -1.31
N LEU A 60 8.04 11.37 -0.62
CA LEU A 60 7.92 11.37 0.84
C LEU A 60 9.28 11.11 1.50
N PRO A 61 9.44 11.51 2.79
CA PRO A 61 10.66 11.24 3.54
C PRO A 61 11.05 9.76 3.48
N SER A 62 12.36 9.49 3.49
CA SER A 62 12.86 8.12 3.51
C SER A 62 12.36 7.40 4.77
N LEU A 63 11.47 6.42 4.58
CA LEU A 63 11.06 5.51 5.64
C LEU A 63 12.13 4.43 5.83
N PRO A 64 12.21 3.80 7.01
CA PRO A 64 13.14 2.69 7.23
C PRO A 64 12.67 1.46 6.44
N TRP A 65 13.06 1.36 5.17
CA TRP A 65 12.54 0.38 4.22
C TRP A 65 12.81 -1.07 4.60
N TYR A 66 13.85 -1.31 5.40
CA TYR A 66 14.33 -2.64 5.78
C TYR A 66 13.92 -3.07 7.19
N ASP A 67 13.26 -2.19 7.95
CA ASP A 67 12.87 -2.49 9.32
C ASP A 67 11.54 -3.26 9.34
N GLU A 68 11.39 -4.11 10.36
CA GLU A 68 10.12 -4.77 10.66
C GLU A 68 9.17 -3.76 11.30
N TRP A 69 8.35 -3.13 10.46
CA TRP A 69 7.19 -2.32 10.85
C TRP A 69 6.02 -2.60 9.92
N THR A 70 4.81 -2.42 10.44
CA THR A 70 3.58 -2.54 9.64
C THR A 70 2.92 -1.19 9.41
N VAL A 71 3.09 -0.23 10.33
CA VAL A 71 2.54 1.11 10.20
C VAL A 71 3.59 2.17 10.51
N ALA A 72 3.72 3.13 9.59
CA ALA A 72 4.48 4.35 9.79
C ALA A 72 3.52 5.54 9.87
N HIS A 73 3.79 6.46 10.77
CA HIS A 73 3.02 7.69 10.96
C HIS A 73 3.97 8.88 10.84
N ILE A 74 3.66 9.80 9.93
CA ILE A 74 4.43 11.02 9.70
C ILE A 74 3.57 12.21 10.08
N SER A 75 4.13 13.11 10.87
CA SER A 75 3.52 14.39 11.23
C SER A 75 4.52 15.52 11.13
N ARG A 76 4.00 16.76 11.10
CA ARG A 76 4.82 17.96 11.23
C ARG A 76 4.58 18.60 12.58
N ASP A 77 5.67 18.86 13.29
CA ASP A 77 5.63 19.57 14.56
C ASP A 77 5.20 21.03 14.33
N GLU A 78 4.13 21.48 15.00
CA GLU A 78 3.57 22.82 14.76
C GLU A 78 4.49 23.95 15.21
N ILE A 79 5.37 23.72 16.18
CA ILE A 79 6.24 24.75 16.76
C ILE A 79 7.52 24.90 15.95
N SER A 80 8.18 23.79 15.67
CA SER A 80 9.49 23.76 14.98
C SER A 80 9.37 23.58 13.47
N GLY A 81 8.22 23.13 12.97
CA GLY A 81 8.02 22.80 11.56
C GLY A 81 8.74 21.52 11.10
N HIS A 82 9.46 20.83 11.99
CA HIS A 82 10.18 19.61 11.65
C HIS A 82 9.26 18.41 11.49
N LEU A 83 9.64 17.50 10.59
CA LEU A 83 8.94 16.24 10.42
C LEU A 83 9.28 15.28 11.57
N ARG A 84 8.26 14.59 12.06
CA ARG A 84 8.36 13.50 13.02
C ARG A 84 7.84 12.24 12.36
N THR A 85 8.56 11.14 12.57
CA THR A 85 8.14 9.82 12.09
C THR A 85 8.12 8.86 13.27
N SER A 86 7.02 8.12 13.40
CA SER A 86 6.91 7.01 14.33
C SER A 86 6.56 5.74 13.56
N ILE A 87 7.09 4.61 14.02
CA ILE A 87 6.86 3.29 13.41
C ILE A 87 6.31 2.35 14.48
N SER A 88 5.44 1.44 14.05
CA SER A 88 4.85 0.44 14.93
C SER A 88 4.59 -0.88 14.20
N ASN A 89 4.48 -1.94 15.00
CA ASN A 89 4.09 -3.28 14.57
C ASN A 89 2.70 -3.59 15.12
N ARG A 90 1.67 -3.12 14.43
CA ARG A 90 0.28 -3.48 14.72
C ARG A 90 -0.29 -4.40 13.64
N PRO A 91 -1.17 -5.36 13.98
CA PRO A 91 -1.91 -6.12 12.98
C PRO A 91 -2.66 -5.17 12.04
N LEU A 92 -2.53 -5.40 10.73
CA LEU A 92 -3.28 -4.64 9.73
C LEU A 92 -4.72 -5.16 9.69
N ALA A 93 -5.66 -4.25 9.40
CA ALA A 93 -7.06 -4.57 9.24
C ALA A 93 -7.26 -5.69 8.21
N GLY A 94 -7.75 -6.84 8.66
CA GLY A 94 -8.03 -8.01 7.83
C GLY A 94 -9.50 -8.10 7.44
N VAL A 95 -9.79 -8.96 6.44
CA VAL A 95 -11.16 -9.28 6.04
C VAL A 95 -11.84 -10.11 7.13
N LYS A 96 -12.74 -9.51 7.92
CA LYS A 96 -13.49 -10.19 8.98
C LYS A 96 -14.63 -11.06 8.46
N CYS A 97 -15.33 -10.59 7.42
CA CYS A 97 -16.47 -11.28 6.82
C CYS A 97 -16.09 -11.86 5.46
N GLN A 98 -15.69 -13.13 5.45
CA GLN A 98 -15.40 -13.85 4.21
C GLN A 98 -16.72 -14.25 3.54
N TRP A 99 -17.02 -13.65 2.40
CA TRP A 99 -18.21 -13.96 1.60
C TRP A 99 -18.00 -15.16 0.67
N HIS A 100 -16.76 -15.57 0.46
CA HIS A 100 -16.36 -16.71 -0.37
C HIS A 100 -15.16 -17.42 0.25
N HIS A 101 -15.05 -18.73 0.03
CA HIS A 101 -13.99 -19.57 0.61
C HIS A 101 -12.63 -19.40 -0.10
N ILE A 102 -12.63 -18.90 -1.33
CA ILE A 102 -11.39 -18.61 -2.08
C ILE A 102 -10.81 -17.30 -1.59
N LEU A 103 -9.55 -17.37 -1.15
CA LEU A 103 -8.72 -16.22 -0.84
C LEU A 103 -7.73 -16.01 -1.99
N VAL A 104 -7.51 -14.74 -2.33
CA VAL A 104 -6.60 -14.32 -3.38
C VAL A 104 -5.60 -13.37 -2.76
N ASP A 105 -4.31 -13.67 -2.90
CA ASP A 105 -3.27 -12.71 -2.55
C ASP A 105 -3.33 -11.53 -3.53
N CYS A 106 -3.50 -10.32 -3.00
CA CYS A 106 -3.57 -9.11 -3.81
C CYS A 106 -2.25 -8.81 -4.53
N LEU A 107 -1.12 -9.34 -4.04
CA LEU A 107 0.19 -9.18 -4.66
C LEU A 107 0.36 -10.04 -5.93
N GLU A 108 -0.48 -11.06 -6.10
CA GLU A 108 -0.56 -11.91 -7.30
C GLU A 108 -1.50 -11.35 -8.38
N LEU A 109 -2.28 -10.32 -8.05
CA LEU A 109 -3.17 -9.66 -9.00
C LEU A 109 -2.38 -8.70 -9.88
N LYS A 110 -2.41 -8.92 -11.19
CA LYS A 110 -1.93 -7.92 -12.14
C LYS A 110 -3.06 -7.01 -12.55
N ARG A 111 -3.00 -5.76 -12.08
CA ARG A 111 -3.93 -4.70 -12.47
C ARG A 111 -3.83 -4.43 -13.98
N THR A 112 -4.98 -4.48 -14.66
CA THR A 112 -5.11 -4.21 -16.09
C THR A 112 -5.76 -2.86 -16.36
N LYS A 113 -6.75 -2.47 -15.55
CA LYS A 113 -7.50 -1.22 -15.76
C LYS A 113 -7.98 -0.64 -14.42
N LEU A 114 -7.82 0.67 -14.23
CA LEU A 114 -8.47 1.37 -13.12
C LEU A 114 -9.95 1.61 -13.45
N LEU A 115 -10.84 1.28 -12.51
CA LEU A 115 -12.28 1.51 -12.66
C LEU A 115 -12.75 2.67 -11.79
N THR A 116 -12.32 2.71 -10.52
CA THR A 116 -12.54 3.80 -9.56
C THR A 116 -11.34 3.92 -8.63
N ALA A 117 -11.30 4.91 -7.74
CA ALA A 117 -10.22 5.04 -6.75
C ALA A 117 -10.01 3.77 -5.89
N LEU A 118 -11.06 2.96 -5.68
CA LEU A 118 -11.05 1.76 -4.83
C LEU A 118 -11.35 0.47 -5.61
N ALA A 119 -11.46 0.52 -6.94
CA ALA A 119 -11.77 -0.66 -7.74
C ALA A 119 -10.96 -0.70 -9.03
N PHE A 120 -10.44 -1.87 -9.35
CA PHE A 120 -9.67 -2.08 -10.57
C PHE A 120 -9.93 -3.46 -11.15
N GLU A 121 -9.79 -3.55 -12.46
CA GLU A 121 -9.74 -4.80 -13.18
C GLU A 121 -8.36 -5.42 -13.03
N ALA A 122 -8.31 -6.72 -12.79
CA ALA A 122 -7.08 -7.48 -12.70
C ALA A 122 -7.20 -8.85 -13.33
N VAL A 123 -6.05 -9.44 -13.62
CA VAL A 123 -5.94 -10.84 -14.01
C VAL A 123 -5.24 -11.59 -12.88
N ALA A 124 -5.84 -12.70 -12.46
CA ALA A 124 -5.24 -13.64 -11.50
C ALA A 124 -4.58 -14.79 -12.28
N TYR A 125 -3.29 -15.03 -12.04
CA TYR A 125 -2.51 -15.99 -12.83
C TYR A 125 -2.52 -17.43 -12.30
N SER A 126 -3.01 -17.68 -11.07
CA SER A 126 -2.67 -18.94 -10.38
C SER A 126 -3.69 -19.53 -9.40
N ILE A 127 -4.85 -18.92 -9.14
CA ILE A 127 -5.59 -19.18 -7.88
C ILE A 127 -7.00 -19.76 -8.06
N LEU A 128 -7.54 -19.81 -9.28
CA LEU A 128 -8.85 -20.40 -9.45
C LEU A 128 -8.74 -21.91 -9.68
N PRO A 129 -9.57 -22.74 -9.00
CA PRO A 129 -9.71 -24.15 -9.33
C PRO A 129 -9.89 -24.29 -10.85
N THR A 130 -9.43 -25.42 -11.40
CA THR A 130 -9.39 -25.83 -12.82
C THR A 130 -10.66 -25.53 -13.66
N ILE A 131 -11.74 -25.05 -13.04
CA ILE A 131 -12.98 -24.56 -13.64
C ILE A 131 -12.78 -23.19 -14.34
N PHE A 132 -11.80 -22.37 -13.96
CA PHE A 132 -11.52 -21.06 -14.60
C PHE A 132 -10.14 -21.01 -15.29
N GLN A 133 -9.82 -22.03 -16.09
CA GLN A 133 -8.55 -22.13 -16.85
C GLN A 133 -8.29 -20.99 -17.86
N ASN A 134 -9.25 -20.11 -18.08
CA ASN A 134 -9.03 -18.86 -18.80
C ASN A 134 -8.74 -17.76 -17.80
N LEU A 135 -7.66 -17.00 -18.03
CA LEU A 135 -7.30 -15.74 -17.36
C LEU A 135 -8.57 -15.00 -16.93
N ALA A 136 -9.03 -15.24 -15.70
CA ALA A 136 -10.32 -14.71 -15.29
C ALA A 136 -10.07 -13.24 -15.00
N THR A 137 -10.59 -12.38 -15.86
CA THR A 137 -10.69 -10.96 -15.57
C THR A 137 -11.57 -10.82 -14.32
N VAL A 138 -10.97 -10.36 -13.24
CA VAL A 138 -11.64 -10.10 -11.97
C VAL A 138 -11.73 -8.60 -11.73
N ILE A 139 -12.73 -8.19 -10.95
CA ILE A 139 -12.79 -6.84 -10.40
C ILE A 139 -12.36 -6.91 -8.95
N ALA A 140 -11.19 -6.38 -8.64
CA ALA A 140 -10.71 -6.21 -7.29
C ALA A 140 -11.27 -4.91 -6.71
N LYS A 141 -11.85 -4.99 -5.51
CA LYS A 141 -12.27 -3.83 -4.72
C LYS A 141 -11.43 -3.77 -3.46
N ILE A 142 -10.88 -2.60 -3.16
CA ILE A 142 -10.05 -2.36 -1.99
C ILE A 142 -10.94 -1.80 -0.89
N ALA A 143 -10.84 -2.35 0.33
CA ALA A 143 -11.53 -1.82 1.49
C ALA A 143 -11.01 -0.41 1.82
N ARG A 144 -11.86 0.44 2.41
CA ARG A 144 -11.38 1.74 2.94
C ARG A 144 -10.45 1.51 4.13
N PHE A 145 -9.79 2.56 4.57
CA PHE A 145 -9.06 2.57 5.83
C PHE A 145 -10.06 2.62 7.01
N GLU A 146 -9.57 2.37 8.24
CA GLU A 146 -10.42 2.22 9.44
C GLU A 146 -10.65 3.53 10.18
#